data_AF-A0A662EWT6-F1
#
_entry.id   AF-A0A662EWT6-F1
#
_cell.length_a   1.000
_cell.length_b   1.000
_cell.length_c   1.000
_cell.angle_alpha   90.00
_cell.angle_beta   90.00
_cell.angle_gamma   90.00
#
_symmetry.space_group_name_H-M   'P 1'
#
loop_
_entity.id
_entity.type
_entity.pdbx_description
1 polymer ?
#
loop_
_entity_poly.entity_id
_entity_poly.type
_entity_poly.pdbx_seq_one_letter_code
_entity_poly.pdbx_strand_id
1 'polypeptide(L)' 'LFSKDDPTRVLGRLDQPILEPTEGWEKAGQIANVVFASGLVRNGNDWYLYYGVADKCINLAVATSCP' A
#
# COMPACT_ATOMS: atom_id res chain seq x y z
N LEU A 1 10.82 -7.11 4.82
CA LEU A 1 12.21 -7.05 4.36
C LEU A 1 12.73 -8.47 4.21
N PHE A 2 13.32 -8.78 3.05
CA PHE A 2 13.91 -10.07 2.73
C PHE A 2 15.41 -9.92 2.48
N SER A 3 16.18 -11.00 2.60
CA SER A 3 17.60 -11.00 2.29
C SER A 3 17.85 -10.82 0.79
N LYS A 4 18.93 -10.13 0.44
CA LYS A 4 19.36 -9.94 -0.95
C LYS A 4 20.02 -11.19 -1.52
N ASP A 5 20.70 -11.98 -0.68
CA ASP A 5 21.42 -13.18 -1.09
C ASP A 5 20.52 -14.44 -1.11
N ASP A 6 19.45 -14.42 -0.30
CA ASP A 6 18.44 -15.50 -0.25
C ASP A 6 17.04 -14.89 -0.06
N PRO A 7 16.23 -14.79 -1.14
CA PRO A 7 14.92 -14.12 -1.09
C PRO A 7 13.87 -14.87 -0.26
N THR A 8 14.11 -16.14 0.09
CA THR A 8 13.19 -16.90 0.94
C THR A 8 13.31 -16.53 2.42
N ARG A 9 14.44 -15.89 2.79
CA ARG A 9 14.74 -15.51 4.16
C ARG A 9 14.14 -14.15 4.52
N VAL A 10 13.21 -14.15 5.47
CA VAL A 10 12.64 -12.94 6.09
C VAL A 10 13.65 -12.31 7.05
N LEU A 11 13.92 -11.02 6.87
CA LEU A 11 14.77 -10.21 7.76
C LEU A 11 13.97 -9.27 8.68
N GLY A 12 12.76 -8.90 8.26
CA GLY A 12 11.91 -8.02 9.04
C GLY A 12 10.50 -7.94 8.48
N ARG A 13 9.54 -7.64 9.35
CA ARG A 13 8.13 -7.42 9.03
C ARG A 13 7.61 -6.34 9.96
N LEU A 14 6.75 -5.47 9.46
CA LEU A 14 6.12 -4.45 10.30
C LEU A 14 5.11 -5.10 11.24
N ASP A 15 5.03 -4.61 12.47
CA ASP A 15 4.05 -5.04 13.46
C ASP A 15 2.64 -4.49 13.18
N GLN A 16 2.54 -3.45 12.36
CA GLN A 16 1.31 -2.73 12.02
C GLN A 16 1.21 -2.50 10.49
N PRO A 17 0.01 -2.36 9.93
CA PRO A 17 -0.17 -2.06 8.51
C PRO A 17 0.37 -0.67 8.17
N ILE A 18 0.86 -0.50 6.92
CA ILE A 18 1.26 0.82 6.39
C ILE A 18 0.08 1.60 5.81
N LEU A 19 -1.02 0.90 5.51
CA LEU A 19 -2.24 1.45 4.92
C LEU A 19 -3.42 0.63 5.45
N GLU A 20 -4.45 1.32 5.92
CA GLU A 20 -5.69 0.74 6.42
C GLU A 20 -6.88 1.60 5.98
N PRO A 21 -8.12 1.06 5.96
CA PRO A 21 -9.31 1.83 5.61
C PRO A 21 -9.57 2.94 6.64
N THR A 22 -9.39 4.19 6.25
CA THR A 22 -9.70 5.37 7.08
C THR A 22 -10.89 6.14 6.52
N GLU A 23 -10.99 6.22 5.20
CA GLU A 23 -11.98 7.03 4.49
C GLU A 23 -13.33 6.32 4.29
N GLY A 24 -14.39 7.11 4.14
CA GLY A 24 -15.75 6.57 4.00
C GLY A 24 -15.91 5.62 2.79
N TRP A 25 -15.24 5.92 1.68
CA TRP A 25 -15.26 5.08 0.48
C TRP A 25 -14.42 3.79 0.61
N GLU A 26 -13.47 3.73 1.54
CA GLU A 26 -12.71 2.50 1.85
C GLU A 26 -13.48 1.58 2.80
N LYS A 27 -14.35 2.17 3.61
CA LYS A 27 -15.20 1.46 4.57
C LYS A 27 -16.52 0.99 3.95
N ALA A 28 -16.92 1.53 2.79
CA ALA A 28 -18.17 1.17 2.13
C ALA A 28 -18.00 0.96 0.61
N GLY A 29 -18.25 -0.28 0.16
CA GLY A 29 -18.21 -0.68 -1.24
C GLY A 29 -18.78 -2.08 -1.43
N GLN A 30 -18.35 -2.78 -2.47
CA GLN A 30 -18.73 -4.17 -2.69
C GLN A 30 -18.24 -5.05 -1.53
N ILE A 31 -17.02 -4.79 -1.04
CA ILE A 31 -16.47 -5.36 0.18
C ILE A 31 -16.06 -4.22 1.12
N ALA A 32 -16.66 -4.14 2.30
CA ALA A 32 -16.39 -3.09 3.28
C ALA A 32 -15.02 -3.26 3.96
N ASN A 33 -14.40 -2.14 4.34
CA ASN A 33 -13.13 -2.08 5.08
C ASN A 33 -11.97 -2.77 4.35
N VAL A 34 -11.80 -2.47 3.06
CA VAL A 34 -10.70 -3.04 2.25
C VAL A 34 -9.92 -1.94 1.54
N VAL A 35 -8.60 -2.02 1.69
CA VAL A 35 -7.61 -1.35 0.85
C VAL A 35 -6.65 -2.41 0.33
N PHE A 36 -6.34 -2.40 -0.97
CA PHE A 36 -5.53 -3.43 -1.61
C PHE A 36 -4.43 -2.80 -2.47
N ALA A 37 -3.18 -2.89 -2.02
CA ALA A 37 -2.02 -2.33 -2.73
C ALA A 37 -1.74 -3.08 -4.04
N SER A 38 -1.79 -2.38 -5.18
CA SER A 38 -1.71 -3.01 -6.52
C SER A 38 -0.57 -2.50 -7.38
N GLY A 39 -0.21 -1.22 -7.28
CA GLY A 39 0.82 -0.63 -8.15
C GLY A 39 1.64 0.43 -7.42
N LEU A 40 2.96 0.33 -7.50
CA LEU A 40 3.90 1.28 -6.91
C LEU A 40 4.79 1.88 -7.99
N VAL A 41 4.75 3.20 -8.14
CA VAL A 41 5.49 3.93 -9.17
C VAL A 41 6.37 4.99 -8.50
N ARG A 42 7.61 5.12 -8.97
CA ARG A 42 8.51 6.22 -8.59
C ARG A 42 8.31 7.38 -9.55
N ASN A 43 7.96 8.56 -9.04
CA ASN A 43 7.84 9.79 -9.80
C ASN A 43 8.72 10.87 -9.16
N GLY A 44 9.95 11.02 -9.66
CA GLY A 44 10.95 11.90 -9.04
C GLY A 44 11.30 11.44 -7.61
N ASN A 45 11.06 12.29 -6.62
CA ASN A 45 11.27 11.99 -5.21
C ASN A 45 10.06 11.34 -4.53
N ASP A 46 8.95 11.18 -5.24
CA ASP A 46 7.72 10.69 -4.67
C ASP A 46 7.46 9.23 -5.07
N TRP A 47 6.89 8.48 -4.13
CA TRP A 47 6.29 7.17 -4.36
C TRP A 47 4.78 7.32 -4.50
N TYR A 48 4.26 6.78 -5.59
CA TYR A 48 2.83 6.76 -5.91
C TYR A 48 2.34 5.32 -5.74
N LEU A 49 1.52 5.08 -4.71
CA LEU A 49 0.89 3.79 -4.46
C LEU A 49 -0.57 3.84 -4.92
N TYR A 50 -0.87 3.14 -6.01
CA TYR A 50 -2.23 2.87 -6.46
C TYR A 50 -2.78 1.66 -5.72
N TYR A 51 -3.93 1.84 -5.07
CA TYR A 51 -4.59 0.79 -4.30
C TYR A 51 -6.07 0.70 -4.66
N GLY A 52 -6.58 -0.53 -4.65
CA GLY A 52 -8.00 -0.82 -4.74
C GLY A 52 -8.70 -0.47 -3.44
N VAL A 53 -9.93 0.03 -3.55
CA VAL A 53 -10.74 0.56 -2.45
C VAL A 53 -12.08 -0.14 -2.47
N ALA A 54 -12.38 -0.88 -1.40
CA ALA A 54 -13.66 -1.53 -1.15
C ALA A 54 -14.24 -2.31 -2.36
N ASP A 55 -13.37 -2.92 -3.16
CA ASP A 55 -13.67 -3.58 -4.45
C ASP A 55 -14.54 -2.74 -5.40
N LYS A 56 -14.35 -1.41 -5.37
CA LYS A 56 -15.20 -0.45 -6.08
C LYS A 56 -14.45 0.53 -6.95
N CYS A 57 -13.30 1.02 -6.48
CA CYS A 57 -12.51 2.00 -7.21
C CYS A 57 -11.01 1.86 -6.94
N ILE A 58 -10.21 2.66 -7.63
CA ILE A 58 -8.77 2.80 -7.44
C ILE A 58 -8.51 4.19 -6.87
N ASN A 59 -7.62 4.29 -5.89
CA ASN A 59 -7.17 5.55 -5.32
C ASN A 59 -5.64 5.60 -5.23
N LEU A 60 -5.09 6.77 -4.92
CA LEU A 60 -3.65 7.04 -4.88
C LEU A 60 -3.22 7.54 -3.50
N ALA A 61 -2.20 6.90 -2.92
CA ALA A 61 -1.45 7.42 -1.78
C ALA A 61 -0.06 7.86 -2.23
N VAL A 62 0.41 9.00 -1.73
CA VAL A 62 1.72 9.58 -2.10
C VAL A 62 2.62 9.67 -0.87
N ALA A 63 3.86 9.22 -1.01
CA ALA A 63 4.89 9.36 0.01
C ALA A 63 6.17 9.93 -0.60
N THR A 64 6.61 11.09 -0.15
CA THR A 64 7.89 11.67 -0.55
C THR A 64 9.02 10.96 0.17
N SER A 65 10.01 10.45 -0.57
CA SER A 65 11.21 9.89 0.06
C SER A 65 12.00 11.00 0.73
N CYS A 66 12.54 10.71 1.91
CA CYS A 66 13.60 11.53 2.49
C CYS A 66 14.75 11.69 1.47
N PRO A 67 15.36 12.89 1.35
CA PRO A 67 16.53 13.10 0.51
C PRO A 67 17.73 12.22 0.91
#